data_AF-A0A3D9CJN0-F1
#
_entry.id   AF-A0A3D9CJN0-F1
#
_cell.length_a   1.000
_cell.length_b   1.000
_cell.length_c   1.000
_cell.angle_alpha   90.00
_cell.angle_beta   90.00
_cell.angle_gamma   90.00
#
_symmetry.space_group_name_H-M   'P 1'
#
loop_
_entity.id
_entity.type
_entity.pdbx_description
1 polymer ?
#
loop_
_entity_poly.entity_id
_entity_poly.type
_entity_poly.pdbx_seq_one_letter_code
_entity_poly.pdbx_strand_id
1 'polypeptide(L)'
;MKLSPNVLIVVLFFLTFLIHFSLWKFVFHLDEILIIKFYLFLSVMFMMMVTLVVLINRIAPEFLGLSVIGLILLKFGLMYLIRKKLNFEEVPGYKFHFILPYFVLTALLTYYAIKLINHDKKQ
;
A
#
# COMPACT_ATOMS: atom_id res chain seq x y z
N MET A 1 3.52 -23.39 -11.09
CA MET A 1 4.79 -22.62 -11.12
C MET A 1 4.90 -21.85 -9.81
N LYS A 2 5.95 -22.05 -8.99
CA LYS A 2 6.13 -21.29 -7.74
C LYS A 2 6.41 -19.83 -8.11
N LEU A 3 5.44 -18.95 -7.90
CA LEU A 3 5.63 -17.51 -8.06
C LEU A 3 6.67 -17.03 -7.06
N SER A 4 7.66 -16.25 -7.52
CA SER A 4 8.57 -15.61 -6.58
C SER A 4 7.75 -14.65 -5.71
N PRO A 5 8.05 -14.51 -4.40
CA PRO A 5 7.23 -13.68 -3.53
C PRO A 5 7.21 -12.20 -3.96
N ASN A 6 8.25 -11.76 -4.68
CA ASN A 6 8.31 -10.42 -5.25
C ASN A 6 7.29 -10.27 -6.39
N VAL A 7 7.20 -11.26 -7.28
CA VAL A 7 6.17 -11.28 -8.33
C VAL A 7 4.78 -11.39 -7.71
N LEU A 8 4.61 -12.17 -6.63
CA LEU A 8 3.34 -12.25 -5.91
C LEU A 8 2.90 -10.88 -5.38
N ILE A 9 3.79 -10.11 -4.75
CA ILE A 9 3.47 -8.77 -4.23
C ILE A 9 3.06 -7.84 -5.38
N VAL A 10 3.78 -7.87 -6.50
CA VAL A 10 3.47 -7.04 -7.68
C VAL A 10 2.11 -7.42 -8.27
N VAL A 11 1.85 -8.72 -8.43
CA VAL A 11 0.57 -9.21 -8.96
C VAL A 11 -0.59 -8.81 -8.03
N LEU A 12 -0.45 -8.97 -6.72
CA LEU A 12 -1.47 -8.59 -5.75
C LEU A 12 -1.70 -7.07 -5.73
N PHE A 13 -0.64 -6.28 -5.90
CA PHE A 13 -0.72 -4.82 -6.04
C PHE A 13 -1.60 -4.43 -7.24
N PHE A 14 -1.32 -4.97 -8.42
CA PHE A 14 -2.10 -4.67 -9.64
C PHE A 14 -3.52 -5.23 -9.58
N LEU A 15 -3.72 -6.42 -9.01
CA LEU A 15 -5.06 -6.99 -8.82
C LEU A 15 -5.91 -6.11 -7.90
N THR A 16 -5.33 -5.59 -6.82
CA THR A 16 -6.02 -4.66 -5.92
C THR A 16 -6.49 -3.43 -6.69
N PHE A 17 -5.61 -2.84 -7.51
CA PHE A 17 -5.95 -1.71 -8.38
C PHE A 17 -7.10 -2.05 -9.33
N LEU A 18 -6.99 -3.14 -10.09
CA LEU A 18 -7.99 -3.51 -11.09
C LEU A 18 -9.36 -3.82 -10.48
N ILE A 19 -9.38 -4.59 -9.38
CA ILE A 19 -10.62 -4.98 -8.70
C ILE A 19 -11.32 -3.74 -8.14
N HIS A 20 -10.60 -2.90 -7.39
CA HIS A 20 -11.24 -1.73 -6.80
C HIS A 20 -11.57 -0.67 -7.86
N PHE A 21 -10.72 -0.41 -8.87
CA PHE A 21 -11.09 0.46 -9.99
C PHE A 21 -12.39 -0.02 -10.67
N SER A 22 -12.47 -1.30 -11.01
CA SER A 22 -13.65 -1.87 -11.69
C SER A 22 -14.91 -1.78 -10.83
N LEU A 23 -14.82 -2.17 -9.55
CA LEU A 23 -15.95 -2.07 -8.62
C LEU A 23 -16.44 -0.62 -8.51
N TRP A 24 -15.57 0.34 -8.26
CA TRP A 24 -16.03 1.71 -7.98
C TRP A 24 -16.42 2.48 -9.22
N LYS A 25 -15.78 2.23 -10.37
CA LYS A 25 -16.20 2.85 -11.62
C LYS A 25 -17.56 2.33 -12.07
N PHE A 26 -17.73 1.00 -12.12
CA PHE A 26 -18.91 0.40 -12.75
C PHE A 26 -20.09 0.19 -11.80
N VAL A 27 -19.84 -0.11 -10.52
CA VAL A 27 -20.94 -0.33 -9.55
C VAL A 27 -21.35 0.99 -8.90
N PHE A 28 -20.38 1.84 -8.54
CA PHE A 28 -20.63 3.04 -7.72
C PHE A 28 -20.52 4.36 -8.50
N HIS A 29 -20.26 4.31 -9.81
CA HIS A 29 -20.37 5.44 -10.72
C HIS A 29 -19.50 6.64 -10.32
N LEU A 30 -18.37 6.36 -9.67
CA LEU A 30 -17.44 7.37 -9.18
C LEU A 30 -16.64 8.02 -10.32
N ASP A 31 -16.22 9.27 -10.08
CA ASP A 31 -15.35 10.01 -10.99
C ASP A 31 -13.99 9.29 -11.15
N GLU A 32 -13.65 8.99 -12.40
CA GLU A 32 -12.41 8.33 -12.79
C GLU A 32 -11.19 9.15 -12.34
N ILE A 33 -11.27 10.48 -12.42
CA ILE A 33 -10.15 11.36 -12.09
C ILE A 33 -9.81 11.23 -10.61
N LEU A 34 -10.83 11.15 -9.75
CA LEU A 34 -10.64 10.96 -8.31
C LEU A 34 -9.99 9.60 -8.01
N ILE A 35 -10.52 8.53 -8.61
CA ILE A 35 -10.01 7.16 -8.42
C ILE A 35 -8.54 7.08 -8.87
N ILE A 36 -8.22 7.62 -10.05
CA ILE A 36 -6.86 7.62 -10.60
C ILE A 36 -5.90 8.40 -9.69
N LYS A 37 -6.28 9.60 -9.22
CA LYS A 37 -5.45 10.41 -8.31
C LYS A 37 -5.17 9.67 -7.00
N PHE A 38 -6.18 9.03 -6.42
CA PHE A 38 -6.03 8.24 -5.21
C PHE A 38 -5.05 7.07 -5.40
N TYR A 39 -5.17 6.36 -6.52
CA TYR A 39 -4.30 5.24 -6.81
C TYR A 39 -2.88 5.62 -7.17
N LEU A 40 -2.69 6.72 -7.89
CA LEU A 40 -1.36 7.26 -8.14
C LEU A 40 -0.67 7.56 -6.80
N PHE A 41 -1.38 8.20 -5.88
CA PHE A 41 -0.88 8.44 -4.53
C PHE A 41 -0.53 7.13 -3.79
N LEU A 42 -1.43 6.15 -3.77
CA LEU A 42 -1.16 4.85 -3.13
C LEU A 42 0.05 4.14 -3.75
N SER A 43 0.20 4.22 -5.08
CA SER A 43 1.29 3.58 -5.82
C SER A 43 2.64 4.20 -5.45
N VAL A 44 2.73 5.53 -5.50
CA VAL A 44 3.94 6.27 -5.11
C VAL A 44 4.28 5.99 -3.66
N MET A 45 3.29 6.06 -2.77
CA MET A 45 3.49 5.80 -1.35
C MET A 45 3.97 4.36 -1.10
N PHE A 46 3.37 3.36 -1.75
CA PHE A 46 3.76 1.97 -1.61
C PHE A 46 5.20 1.72 -2.09
N MET A 47 5.55 2.23 -3.28
CA MET A 47 6.91 2.13 -3.82
C MET A 47 7.94 2.80 -2.92
N MET A 48 7.62 3.97 -2.37
CA MET A 48 8.46 4.66 -1.39
C MET A 48 8.67 3.80 -0.14
N MET A 49 7.61 3.24 0.44
CA MET A 49 7.74 2.40 1.63
C MET A 49 8.53 1.11 1.37
N VAL A 50 8.32 0.45 0.23
CA VAL A 50 9.13 -0.71 -0.17
C VAL A 50 10.60 -0.32 -0.27
N THR A 51 10.92 0.82 -0.88
CA THR A 51 12.28 1.33 -1.01
C THR A 51 12.92 1.57 0.36
N LEU A 52 12.20 2.22 1.28
CA LEU A 52 12.67 2.45 2.64
C LEU A 52 12.90 1.14 3.41
N VAL A 53 11.98 0.18 3.30
CA VAL A 53 12.12 -1.16 3.91
C VAL A 53 13.38 -1.86 3.40
N VAL A 54 13.65 -1.82 2.09
CA VAL A 54 14.87 -2.41 1.50
C VAL A 54 16.12 -1.70 2.00
N LEU A 55 16.10 -0.36 2.07
CA LEU A 55 17.23 0.43 2.54
C LEU A 55 17.54 0.14 4.02
N ILE A 56 16.51 0.13 4.87
CA ILE A 56 16.65 -0.17 6.30
C ILE A 56 17.19 -1.58 6.51
N ASN A 57 16.69 -2.59 5.77
CA ASN A 57 17.21 -3.95 5.89
C ASN A 57 18.70 -4.04 5.54
N ARG A 58 19.22 -3.15 4.68
CA ARG A 58 20.65 -3.13 4.33
C ARG A 58 21.51 -2.41 5.35
N ILE A 59 20.97 -1.42 6.05
CA ILE A 59 21.74 -0.55 6.96
C ILE A 59 21.65 -1.05 8.40
N ALA A 60 20.45 -1.44 8.84
CA ALA A 60 20.14 -1.76 10.23
C ALA A 60 18.99 -2.80 10.31
N PRO A 61 19.22 -4.04 9.84
CA PRO A 61 18.19 -5.08 9.71
C PRO A 61 17.49 -5.42 11.03
N GLU A 62 18.18 -5.30 12.16
CA GLU A 62 17.64 -5.52 13.50
C GLU A 62 16.50 -4.55 13.87
N PHE A 63 16.45 -3.38 13.24
CA PHE A 63 15.39 -2.38 13.44
C PHE A 63 14.25 -2.50 12.42
N LEU A 64 14.32 -3.41 11.45
CA LEU A 64 13.36 -3.46 10.33
C LEU A 64 11.91 -3.55 10.81
N GLY A 65 11.63 -4.39 11.82
CA GLY A 65 10.28 -4.52 12.38
C GLY A 65 9.76 -3.22 13.00
N LEU A 66 10.61 -2.51 13.76
CA LEU A 66 10.27 -1.21 14.34
C LEU A 66 10.05 -0.15 13.24
N SER A 67 10.91 -0.13 12.22
CA SER A 67 10.78 0.80 11.11
C SER A 67 9.49 0.59 10.33
N VAL A 68 9.05 -0.65 10.12
CA VAL A 68 7.74 -0.93 9.47
C VAL A 68 6.59 -0.30 10.24
N ILE A 69 6.59 -0.38 11.58
CA ILE A 69 5.57 0.28 12.41
C ILE A 69 5.60 1.80 12.18
N GLY A 70 6.79 2.41 12.19
CA GLY A 70 6.96 3.84 11.90
C GLY A 70 6.47 4.23 10.50
N LEU A 71 6.79 3.42 9.49
CA LEU A 71 6.34 3.64 8.10
C LEU A 71 4.81 3.51 7.99
N ILE A 72 4.18 2.60 8.72
CA ILE A 72 2.71 2.49 8.78
C ILE A 72 2.09 3.76 9.37
N LEU A 73 2.66 4.30 10.46
CA LEU A 73 2.19 5.54 11.06
C LEU A 73 2.35 6.73 10.10
N LEU A 74 3.50 6.86 9.44
CA LEU A 74 3.75 7.87 8.41
C LEU A 74 2.71 7.75 7.27
N LYS A 75 2.45 6.53 6.81
CA LYS A 75 1.47 6.20 5.78
C LYS A 75 0.05 6.64 6.20
N PHE A 76 -0.33 6.42 7.46
CA PHE A 76 -1.60 6.90 8.01
C PHE A 76 -1.70 8.43 7.99
N GLY A 77 -0.63 9.13 8.38
CA GLY A 77 -0.57 10.59 8.31
C GLY A 77 -0.73 11.12 6.89
N LEU A 78 0.01 10.54 5.93
CA LEU A 78 -0.11 10.92 4.51
C LEU A 78 -1.50 10.63 3.94
N MET A 79 -2.13 9.53 4.34
CA MET A 79 -3.50 9.18 3.95
C MET A 79 -4.52 10.21 4.47
N TYR A 80 -4.31 10.73 5.68
CA TYR A 80 -5.15 11.82 6.21
C TYR A 80 -5.01 13.11 5.39
N LEU A 81 -3.78 13.46 4.98
CA LEU A 81 -3.52 14.64 4.16
C LEU A 81 -4.14 14.51 2.76
N ILE A 82 -3.99 13.36 2.10
CA ILE A 82 -4.54 13.17 0.75
C ILE A 82 -6.06 13.15 0.77
N ARG A 83 -6.68 12.59 1.82
CA ARG A 83 -8.13 12.60 2.02
C ARG A 83 -8.68 14.03 1.96
N LYS A 84 -8.00 14.96 2.66
CA LYS A 84 -8.37 16.38 2.67
C LYS A 84 -8.10 17.05 1.33
N LYS A 85 -7.02 16.68 0.63
CA LYS A 85 -6.66 17.26 -0.67
C LYS A 85 -7.59 16.83 -1.81
N LEU A 86 -8.08 15.60 -1.77
CA LEU A 86 -8.93 14.99 -2.79
C LEU A 86 -10.42 15.04 -2.42
N ASN A 87 -10.80 15.76 -1.37
CA ASN A 87 -12.17 15.90 -0.90
C ASN A 87 -12.95 14.57 -0.83
N PHE A 88 -12.34 13.53 -0.27
CA PHE A 88 -12.99 12.21 -0.20
C PHE A 88 -14.34 12.23 0.52
N GLU A 89 -14.60 13.21 1.38
CA GLU A 89 -15.86 13.37 2.12
C GLU A 89 -17.06 13.63 1.21
N GLU A 90 -16.82 14.13 -0.01
CA GLU A 90 -17.85 14.32 -1.03
C GLU A 90 -18.29 12.98 -1.66
N VAL A 91 -17.53 11.89 -1.43
CA VAL A 91 -17.87 10.56 -1.92
C VAL A 91 -18.76 9.82 -0.90
N PRO A 92 -19.96 9.36 -1.30
CA PRO A 92 -20.79 8.53 -0.44
C PRO A 92 -20.02 7.28 0.00
N GLY A 93 -19.99 6.96 1.30
CA GLY A 93 -19.31 5.75 1.79
C GLY A 93 -17.77 5.76 1.69
N TYR A 94 -17.14 6.92 1.47
CA TYR A 94 -15.69 7.07 1.24
C TYR A 94 -14.79 6.32 2.22
N LYS A 95 -15.18 6.22 3.49
CA LYS A 95 -14.42 5.51 4.52
C LYS A 95 -14.16 4.05 4.11
N PHE A 96 -15.17 3.36 3.61
CA PHE A 96 -15.03 1.97 3.15
C PHE A 96 -14.26 1.87 1.84
N HIS A 97 -14.43 2.84 0.95
CA HIS A 97 -13.80 2.84 -0.37
C HIS A 97 -12.30 2.95 -0.29
N PHE A 98 -11.80 3.88 0.53
CA PHE A 98 -10.38 4.22 0.53
C PHE A 98 -9.57 3.41 1.53
N ILE A 99 -10.21 2.77 2.50
CA ILE A 99 -9.51 1.99 3.54
C ILE A 99 -9.11 0.58 3.07
N LEU A 100 -9.87 -0.03 2.15
CA LEU A 100 -9.59 -1.39 1.68
C LEU A 100 -8.27 -1.50 0.93
N PRO A 101 -8.00 -0.71 -0.15
CA PRO A 101 -6.71 -0.76 -0.82
C PRO A 101 -5.57 -0.38 0.12
N TYR A 102 -5.83 0.55 1.05
CA TYR A 102 -4.86 0.92 2.06
C TYR A 102 -4.44 -0.30 2.90
N PHE A 103 -5.38 -1.08 3.45
CA PHE A 103 -5.06 -2.26 4.25
C PHE A 103 -4.37 -3.35 3.47
N VAL A 104 -4.80 -3.61 2.22
CA VAL A 104 -4.15 -4.60 1.36
C VAL A 104 -2.69 -4.23 1.14
N LEU A 105 -2.39 -2.97 0.80
CA LEU A 105 -1.01 -2.51 0.62
C LEU A 105 -0.20 -2.55 1.92
N THR A 106 -0.83 -2.30 3.08
CA THR A 106 -0.16 -2.48 4.37
C THR A 106 0.20 -3.94 4.60
N ALA A 107 -0.73 -4.87 4.35
CA ALA A 107 -0.49 -6.29 4.51
C ALA A 107 0.64 -6.79 3.59
N LEU A 108 0.68 -6.32 2.34
CA LEU A 108 1.76 -6.63 1.39
C LEU A 108 3.11 -6.11 1.87
N LEU A 109 3.18 -4.87 2.38
CA LEU A 109 4.41 -4.29 2.92
C LEU A 109 4.90 -5.07 4.15
N THR A 110 4.00 -5.38 5.08
CA THR A 110 4.31 -6.15 6.29
C THR A 110 4.79 -7.56 5.92
N TYR A 111 4.11 -8.23 4.99
CA TYR A 111 4.53 -9.54 4.49
C TYR A 111 5.93 -9.49 3.87
N TYR A 112 6.20 -8.46 3.06
CA TYR A 112 7.52 -8.26 2.46
C TYR A 112 8.61 -8.06 3.52
N ALA A 113 8.35 -7.24 4.54
CA ALA A 113 9.30 -7.01 5.62
C ALA A 113 9.55 -8.27 6.46
N ILE A 114 8.51 -9.04 6.81
CA ILE A 114 8.66 -10.33 7.52
C ILE A 114 9.55 -11.28 6.72
N LYS A 115 9.39 -11.32 5.39
CA LYS A 115 10.23 -12.14 4.52
C LYS A 115 11.69 -11.71 4.58
N LEU A 116 11.97 -10.41 4.56
CA LEU A 116 13.34 -9.89 4.67
C LEU A 116 13.96 -10.24 6.03
N ILE A 117 13.23 -10.01 7.14
CA ILE A 117 13.67 -10.39 8.49
C ILE A 117 14.01 -11.89 8.57
N ASN A 118 13.18 -12.75 7.99
CA ASN A 118 13.39 -14.19 7.99
C ASN A 118 14.51 -14.65 7.05
N HIS A 119 14.88 -13.83 6.07
CA HIS A 119 16.01 -14.10 5.18
C HIS A 119 17.33 -13.78 5.89
N ASP A 120 17.42 -12.63 6.55
CA ASP A 120 18.59 -12.24 7.35
C ASP A 120 18.87 -13.23 8.49
N LYS A 121 17.85 -13.72 9.18
CA LYS A 121 18.02 -14.73 10.26
C LYS A 121 18.56 -16.09 9.80
N LYS A 122 18.53 -16.37 8.51
CA LYS A 122 19.01 -17.64 7.93
C LYS A 122 20.43 -17.55 7.39
N GLN A 123 21.01 -16.34 7.34
CA GLN A 123 22.41 -16.09 7.02
C GLN A 123 23.24 -16.11 8.31
#